data_AF-G7WG89-F1
#
_entry.id   AF-G7WG89-F1
#
_cell.length_a   1.000
_cell.length_b   1.000
_cell.length_c   1.000
_cell.angle_alpha   90.00
_cell.angle_beta   90.00
_cell.angle_gamma   90.00
#
_symmetry.space_group_name_H-M   'P 1'
#
loop_
_entity.id
_entity.type
_entity.pdbx_description
1 polymer ?
#
loop_
_entity_poly.entity_id
_entity_poly.type
_entity_poly.pdbx_seq_one_letter_code
_entity_poly.pdbx_strand_id
1 'polypeptide(L)'
;MAKYVKKPIPVEAVEYTFGLEDGFDDFEVAIKSGLVINGYENPVETGKVPFIKTLEGKHYISKGDYIITGIEGERYPCKKNIFLKTYMLLSS
;
A
#
# COMPACT_ATOMS: atom_id res chain seq x y z
N MET A 1 27.84 -7.22 -16.72
CA MET A 1 26.99 -7.19 -15.51
C MET A 1 26.06 -8.38 -15.53
N ALA A 2 25.91 -9.08 -14.40
CA ALA A 2 24.94 -10.17 -14.27
C ALA A 2 23.51 -9.61 -14.22
N LYS A 3 22.56 -10.30 -14.84
CA LYS A 3 21.13 -9.98 -14.81
C LYS A 3 20.41 -11.06 -14.01
N TYR A 4 19.44 -10.65 -13.19
CA TYR A 4 18.66 -11.55 -12.34
C TYR A 4 17.18 -11.28 -12.55
N VAL A 5 16.36 -12.31 -12.35
CA VAL A 5 14.88 -12.24 -12.37
C VAL A 5 14.35 -12.53 -10.96
N LYS A 6 13.34 -11.78 -10.52
CA LYS A 6 12.67 -12.05 -9.23
C LYS A 6 11.93 -13.40 -9.32
N LYS A 7 12.00 -14.21 -8.27
CA LYS A 7 11.20 -15.45 -8.20
C LYS A 7 9.71 -15.11 -8.24
N PRO A 8 8.89 -15.83 -9.03
CA PRO A 8 7.44 -15.60 -9.12
C PRO A 8 6.77 -16.25 -7.92
N ILE A 9 6.64 -15.49 -6.82
CA ILE A 9 6.06 -15.97 -5.57
C ILE A 9 4.66 -15.37 -5.44
N PRO A 10 3.61 -16.20 -5.21
CA PRO A 10 2.27 -15.69 -4.91
C PRO A 10 2.28 -14.78 -3.69
N VAL A 11 1.39 -13.79 -3.68
CA VAL A 11 1.19 -12.90 -2.54
C VAL A 11 -0.30 -12.85 -2.19
N GLU A 12 -0.59 -12.59 -0.92
CA GLU A 12 -1.94 -12.19 -0.52
C GLU A 12 -2.11 -10.70 -0.71
N ALA A 13 -3.26 -10.28 -1.21
CA ALA A 13 -3.58 -8.88 -1.37
C ALA A 13 -5.08 -8.64 -1.27
N VAL A 14 -5.46 -7.54 -0.63
CA VAL A 14 -6.85 -7.12 -0.48
C VAL A 14 -6.96 -5.63 -0.79
N GLU A 15 -8.02 -5.21 -1.50
CA GLU A 15 -8.31 -3.78 -1.66
C GLU A 15 -8.56 -3.17 -0.28
N TYR A 16 -7.98 -2.00 -0.02
CA TYR A 16 -8.03 -1.37 1.29
C TYR A 16 -9.46 -1.08 1.72
N THR A 17 -9.75 -1.45 2.95
CA THR A 17 -10.95 -1.08 3.69
C THR A 17 -10.53 -0.61 5.08
N PHE A 18 -11.36 0.21 5.71
CA PHE A 18 -11.08 0.73 7.05
C PHE A 18 -10.84 -0.40 8.06
N GLY A 19 -9.77 -0.29 8.84
CA GLY A 19 -9.30 -1.29 9.80
C GLY A 19 -8.11 -2.12 9.31
N LEU A 20 -7.68 -1.94 8.06
CA LEU A 20 -6.47 -2.60 7.55
C LEU A 20 -5.19 -1.79 7.79
N GLU A 21 -5.29 -0.51 8.10
CA GLU A 21 -4.18 0.37 8.42
C GLU A 21 -3.49 0.01 9.76
N ASP A 22 -2.22 0.37 9.90
CA ASP A 22 -1.48 0.22 11.16
C ASP A 22 -1.59 1.48 12.05
N GLY A 23 -2.20 2.53 11.53
CA GLY A 23 -2.40 3.79 12.22
C GLY A 23 -2.82 4.93 11.30
N PHE A 24 -2.98 6.11 11.92
CA PHE A 24 -3.40 7.33 11.27
C PHE A 24 -2.50 8.49 11.68
N ASP A 25 -2.21 9.38 10.73
CA ASP A 25 -1.58 10.67 11.00
C ASP A 25 -2.50 11.81 10.60
N ASP A 26 -2.29 12.99 11.19
CA ASP A 26 -2.89 14.22 10.68
C ASP A 26 -2.29 14.57 9.31
N PHE A 27 -3.07 15.26 8.47
CA PHE A 27 -2.70 15.54 7.08
C PHE A 27 -1.35 16.26 6.95
N GLU A 28 -1.08 17.23 7.84
CA GLU A 28 0.18 17.97 7.85
C GLU A 28 1.40 17.07 8.16
N VAL A 29 1.23 16.14 9.10
CA VAL A 29 2.26 15.16 9.47
C VAL A 29 2.50 14.20 8.30
N ALA A 30 1.44 13.77 7.62
CA ALA A 30 1.54 12.89 6.47
C ALA A 30 2.31 13.54 5.30
N ILE A 31 2.02 14.80 4.98
CA ILE A 31 2.76 15.55 3.96
C ILE A 31 4.25 15.64 4.31
N LYS A 32 4.56 16.02 5.56
CA LYS A 32 5.96 16.11 6.05
C LYS A 32 6.68 14.76 5.99
N SER A 33 5.93 13.67 6.10
CA SER A 33 6.44 12.29 6.09
C SER A 33 6.43 11.64 4.70
N GLY A 34 6.10 12.39 3.64
CA GLY A 34 6.23 11.92 2.25
C GLY A 34 4.91 11.60 1.53
N LEU A 35 3.76 11.97 2.08
CA LEU A 35 2.49 11.89 1.34
C LEU A 35 2.53 12.81 0.10
N VAL A 36 2.35 12.21 -1.07
CA VAL A 36 2.20 12.96 -2.32
C VAL A 36 0.74 13.38 -2.47
N ILE A 37 0.48 14.69 -2.36
CA ILE A 37 -0.89 15.25 -2.39
C ILE A 37 -1.55 15.20 -3.78
N ASN A 38 -0.75 15.25 -4.85
CA ASN A 38 -1.29 15.32 -6.21
C ASN A 38 -1.91 13.97 -6.60
N GLY A 39 -3.24 13.93 -6.71
CA GLY A 39 -3.97 12.70 -6.96
C GLY A 39 -4.15 11.83 -5.71
N TYR A 40 -3.90 12.37 -4.51
CA TYR A 40 -4.26 11.67 -3.27
C TYR A 40 -5.76 11.74 -3.03
N GLU A 41 -6.38 10.59 -2.83
CA GLU A 41 -7.77 10.48 -2.39
C GLU A 41 -7.80 9.81 -1.02
N ASN A 42 -8.28 10.53 -0.01
CA ASN A 42 -8.38 9.97 1.33
C ASN A 42 -9.38 8.81 1.34
N PRO A 43 -8.97 7.59 1.74
CA PRO A 43 -9.88 6.44 1.76
C PRO A 43 -10.84 6.43 2.95
N VAL A 44 -10.72 7.37 3.90
CA VAL A 44 -11.52 7.41 5.14
C VAL A 44 -12.11 8.79 5.40
N GLU A 45 -13.30 8.84 6.01
CA GLU A 45 -14.02 10.09 6.34
C GLU A 45 -13.68 10.63 7.74
N THR A 46 -12.41 10.55 8.15
CA THR A 46 -11.97 10.92 9.51
C THR A 46 -11.13 12.20 9.56
N GLY A 47 -10.76 12.76 8.40
CA GLY A 47 -9.82 13.88 8.32
C GLY A 47 -8.36 13.50 8.59
N LYS A 48 -8.09 12.24 8.91
CA LYS A 48 -6.74 11.68 9.10
C LYS A 48 -6.33 10.82 7.91
N VAL A 49 -5.03 10.59 7.78
CA VAL A 49 -4.41 9.85 6.67
C VAL A 49 -3.95 8.48 7.19
N PRO A 50 -4.54 7.37 6.73
CA PRO A 50 -4.13 6.03 7.13
C PRO A 50 -2.78 5.64 6.52
N PHE A 51 -2.01 4.82 7.23
CA PHE A 51 -0.74 4.29 6.76
C PHE A 51 -0.49 2.84 7.14
N ILE A 52 0.42 2.19 6.42
CA ILE A 52 1.07 0.94 6.83
C ILE A 52 2.49 1.25 7.30
N LYS A 53 2.95 0.59 8.36
CA LYS A 53 4.35 0.64 8.81
C LYS A 53 5.16 -0.36 7.99
N THR A 54 5.90 0.14 7.01
CA THR A 54 6.81 -0.66 6.20
C THR A 54 8.23 -0.60 6.79
N LEU A 55 9.16 -1.37 6.22
CA LEU A 55 10.58 -1.32 6.58
C LEU A 55 11.24 0.03 6.25
N GLU A 56 10.61 0.82 5.36
CA GLU A 56 11.09 2.13 4.91
C GLU A 56 10.46 3.28 5.72
N GLY A 57 9.53 2.97 6.64
CA GLY A 57 8.77 3.94 7.42
C GLY A 57 7.27 3.87 7.11
N LYS A 58 6.56 4.99 7.29
CA LYS A 58 5.12 5.04 7.04
C LYS A 58 4.86 5.16 5.55
N HIS A 59 4.06 4.25 5.01
CA HIS A 59 3.55 4.35 3.65
C HIS A 59 2.05 4.63 3.69
N TYR A 60 1.66 5.82 3.23
CA TYR A 60 0.28 6.29 3.29
C TYR A 60 -0.61 5.63 2.25
N ILE A 61 -1.84 5.34 2.65
CA ILE A 61 -2.83 4.61 1.87
C ILE A 61 -3.78 5.61 1.20
N SER A 62 -4.01 5.43 -0.10
CA SER A 62 -5.01 6.16 -0.88
C SER A 62 -6.22 5.26 -1.19
N LYS A 63 -7.34 5.89 -1.53
CA LYS A 63 -8.55 5.20 -1.99
C LYS A 63 -8.25 4.23 -3.14
N GLY A 64 -8.71 2.99 -2.99
CA GLY A 64 -8.54 1.91 -3.96
C GLY A 64 -7.18 1.21 -3.92
N ASP A 65 -6.23 1.65 -3.09
CA ASP A 65 -4.96 0.94 -2.93
C ASP A 65 -5.19 -0.48 -2.41
N TYR A 66 -4.38 -1.42 -2.86
CA TYR A 66 -4.33 -2.79 -2.34
C TYR A 66 -3.30 -2.87 -1.23
N ILE A 67 -3.62 -3.55 -0.13
CA ILE A 67 -2.65 -3.91 0.89
C ILE A 67 -2.13 -5.30 0.56
N ILE A 68 -0.85 -5.39 0.23
CA ILE A 68 -0.16 -6.63 -0.09
C ILE A 68 0.56 -7.12 1.16
N THR A 69 0.48 -8.42 1.43
CA THR A 69 1.29 -9.12 2.42
C THR A 69 2.41 -9.86 1.70
N GLY A 70 3.66 -9.51 2.03
CA GLY A 70 4.87 -10.12 1.50
C GLY A 70 5.26 -11.42 2.20
N ILE A 71 6.46 -11.91 1.89
CA ILE A 71 6.88 -13.28 2.22
C ILE A 71 7.14 -13.45 3.73
N GLU A 72 7.64 -12.40 4.38
CA GLU A 72 7.94 -12.38 5.81
C GLU A 72 6.80 -11.73 6.61
N GLY A 73 5.60 -11.62 6.00
CA GLY A 73 4.44 -10.96 6.60
C GLY A 73 4.50 -9.42 6.56
N GLU A 74 5.49 -8.84 5.88
CA GLU A 74 5.57 -7.39 5.68
C GLU A 74 4.39 -6.89 4.87
N ARG A 75 3.84 -5.74 5.25
CA ARG A 75 2.68 -5.15 4.56
C ARG A 75 3.08 -3.87 3.85
N TYR A 76 2.47 -3.61 2.71
CA TYR A 76 2.62 -2.34 2.00
C TYR A 76 1.41 -2.03 1.11
N PRO A 77 1.05 -0.75 0.95
CA PRO A 77 0.03 -0.36 -0.01
C PRO A 77 0.60 -0.39 -1.44
N CYS A 78 -0.26 -0.71 -2.40
CA CYS A 78 0.03 -0.73 -3.83
C CYS A 78 -1.11 -0.06 -4.59
N LYS A 79 -0.79 0.89 -5.48
CA LYS A 79 -1.81 1.59 -6.26
C LYS A 79 -2.60 0.59 -7.11
N LYS A 80 -3.93 0.71 -7.13
CA LYS A 80 -4.84 -0.19 -7.87
C LYS A 80 -4.38 -0.46 -9.30
N ASN A 81 -4.05 0.59 -10.04
CA ASN A 81 -3.64 0.50 -11.43
C ASN A 81 -2.27 -0.17 -11.61
N ILE A 82 -1.38 -0.11 -10.62
CA ILE A 82 -0.11 -0.84 -10.61
C ILE A 82 -0.39 -2.31 -10.27
N PHE A 83 -1.15 -2.57 -9.20
CA PHE A 83 -1.50 -3.91 -8.76
C PHE A 83 -2.12 -4.75 -9.89
N LEU A 84 -3.15 -4.22 -10.56
CA LEU A 84 -3.83 -4.91 -11.66
C LEU A 84 -2.96 -5.12 -12.91
N LYS A 85 -1.85 -4.38 -13.06
CA LYS A 85 -0.89 -4.57 -14.16
C LYS A 85 0.21 -5.56 -13.82
N THR A 86 0.52 -5.76 -12.54
CA THR A 86 1.66 -6.57 -12.10
C THR A 86 1.27 -7.90 -11.47
N TYR A 87 0.02 -8.05 -11.05
CA TYR A 87 -0.50 -9.26 -10.43
C TYR A 87 -1.68 -9.82 -11.22
N MET A 88 -1.82 -11.14 -11.21
CA MET A 88 -2.97 -11.86 -11.75
C MET A 88 -3.56 -12.74 -10.65
N LEU A 89 -4.88 -12.88 -10.67
CA LEU A 89 -5.54 -13.82 -9.78
C LEU A 89 -5.12 -15.24 -10.15
N LEU A 90 -4.64 -15.99 -9.17
CA LEU A 90 -4.42 -17.42 -9.35
C LEU A 90 -5.77 -18.11 -9.22
N SER A 91 -6.28 -18.66 -10.32
CA SER A 91 -7.41 -19.57 -10.29
C SER A 91 -7.00 -20.86 -9.59
N SER A 92 -7.84 -21.33 -8.67
CA SER A 92 -7.74 -22.67 -8.09
C SER A 92 -8.04 -23.75 -9.11
#